data_AF-Q86BS6-F1
#
_entry.id   AF-Q86BS6-F1
#
_cell.length_a   1.000
_cell.length_b   1.000
_cell.length_c   1.000
_cell.angle_alpha   90.00
_cell.angle_beta   90.00
_cell.angle_gamma   90.00
#
_symmetry.space_group_name_H-M   'P 1'
#
loop_
_entity.id
_entity.type
_entity.pdbx_description
1 polymer ?
#
loop_
_entity_poly.entity_id
_entity_poly.type
_entity_poly.pdbx_seq_one_letter_code
_entity_poly.pdbx_strand_id
1 'polypeptide(L)'
;MLTTSSSTMLGKYGWQILRRLASKSWEHTRQRKKPSGAGSRVLTDAREVFEFNAWDHVQWDEEQELAAKAAVAKNSTSKMEAEQKERFQTDAPKFWDSFYGIHDNRFFKDRHWLFTEFPELAPLAADSAVLQPRSIFELGCGVGNTILPLLQYSSEPQLKVFGCDFSARAIEILRSQRQFDEKRCEVFVMDATLDHWQVPFEENSQDIIVMIFVLSAIEPKKMQRVLDNCYRYLRPGGLLLFRDYGRYDLAQLRFKSGKCMEDNFYVRGDGTMVYFFTEEELRGMMTQAGLQEEQLIVDRRLQVNRCRGLKMYRVWIQTKFRKPL
;
A
#
# COMPACT_ATOMS: atom_id res chain seq x y z
N MET A 1 -43.33 10.29 -8.99
CA MET A 1 -42.93 10.45 -7.58
C MET A 1 -42.17 9.20 -7.15
N LEU A 2 -40.99 9.41 -6.57
CA LEU A 2 -40.26 8.53 -5.65
C LEU A 2 -39.99 7.09 -6.13
N THR A 3 -38.83 6.91 -6.77
CA THR A 3 -38.06 5.67 -6.69
C THR A 3 -37.69 5.45 -5.22
N THR A 4 -38.48 4.64 -4.52
CA THR A 4 -38.20 4.25 -3.13
C THR A 4 -36.94 3.40 -3.13
N SER A 5 -35.86 3.97 -2.61
CA SER A 5 -34.66 3.22 -2.27
C SER A 5 -35.07 2.06 -1.35
N SER A 6 -34.76 0.83 -1.76
CA SER A 6 -35.02 -0.41 -1.01
C SER A 6 -34.45 -0.41 0.42
N SER A 7 -33.64 0.59 0.77
CA SER A 7 -33.16 0.89 2.12
C SER A 7 -34.27 1.24 3.11
N THR A 8 -35.41 1.81 2.69
CA THR A 8 -36.49 2.22 3.63
C THR A 8 -37.52 1.14 3.95
N MET A 9 -37.60 0.04 3.19
CA MET A 9 -38.65 -0.98 3.42
C MET A 9 -38.41 -1.89 4.63
N LEU A 10 -37.16 -2.08 5.06
CA LEU A 10 -36.84 -2.92 6.21
C LEU A 10 -36.29 -2.03 7.33
N GLY A 11 -37.13 -1.73 8.32
CA GLY A 11 -36.71 -1.04 9.55
C GLY A 11 -35.56 -1.80 10.26
N LYS A 12 -34.98 -1.18 11.30
CA LYS A 12 -33.80 -1.70 12.04
C LYS A 12 -33.87 -3.22 12.35
N TYR A 13 -35.06 -3.73 12.69
CA TYR A 13 -35.29 -5.16 12.98
C TYR A 13 -35.17 -6.04 11.73
N GLY A 14 -35.74 -5.64 10.60
CA GLY A 14 -35.58 -6.36 9.33
C GLY A 14 -34.13 -6.42 8.88
N TRP A 15 -33.38 -5.34 9.11
CA TRP A 15 -31.93 -5.31 8.84
C TRP A 15 -31.15 -6.26 9.74
N GLN A 16 -31.48 -6.36 11.03
CA GLN A 16 -30.87 -7.32 11.96
C GLN A 16 -31.17 -8.77 11.59
N ILE A 17 -32.39 -9.08 11.16
CA ILE A 17 -32.79 -10.43 10.71
C ILE A 17 -32.00 -10.83 9.47
N LEU A 18 -31.93 -9.96 8.45
CA LEU A 18 -31.08 -10.18 7.26
C LEU A 18 -29.62 -10.39 7.62
N ARG A 19 -29.08 -9.60 8.57
CA ARG A 19 -27.72 -9.73 9.07
C ARG A 19 -27.46 -11.10 9.73
N ARG A 20 -28.41 -11.59 10.53
CA ARG A 20 -28.35 -12.92 11.17
C ARG A 20 -28.45 -14.04 10.15
N LEU A 21 -29.35 -13.95 9.18
CA LEU A 21 -29.51 -14.94 8.11
C LEU A 21 -28.26 -15.01 7.22
N ALA A 22 -27.72 -13.87 6.80
CA ALA A 22 -26.48 -13.80 6.03
C ALA A 22 -25.29 -14.36 6.82
N SER A 23 -25.24 -14.15 8.15
CA SER A 23 -24.22 -14.78 9.00
C SER A 23 -24.30 -16.30 8.94
N LYS A 24 -25.49 -16.90 9.08
CA LYS A 24 -25.67 -18.36 9.09
C LYS A 24 -25.29 -19.01 7.76
N SER A 25 -25.66 -18.38 6.63
CA SER A 25 -25.40 -18.91 5.29
C SER A 25 -23.91 -19.22 5.00
N TRP A 26 -23.00 -18.45 5.60
CA TRP A 26 -21.56 -18.57 5.36
C TRP A 26 -20.78 -19.04 6.60
N GLU A 27 -21.44 -19.67 7.59
CA GLU A 27 -20.79 -20.16 8.81
C GLU A 27 -19.69 -21.20 8.53
N HIS A 28 -19.85 -22.03 7.49
CA HIS A 28 -18.86 -23.03 7.05
C HIS A 28 -17.51 -22.41 6.70
N THR A 29 -17.49 -21.15 6.27
CA THR A 29 -16.26 -20.46 5.88
C THR A 29 -15.43 -19.97 7.09
N ARG A 30 -15.98 -19.97 8.32
CA ARG A 30 -15.32 -19.40 9.50
C ARG A 30 -14.00 -20.07 9.87
N GLN A 31 -13.91 -21.38 9.67
CA GLN A 31 -12.73 -22.20 10.00
C GLN A 31 -11.84 -22.46 8.77
N ARG A 32 -12.14 -21.85 7.61
CA ARG A 32 -11.42 -22.11 6.37
C ARG A 32 -10.01 -21.52 6.44
N LYS A 33 -8.99 -22.33 6.15
CA LYS A 33 -7.60 -21.87 6.00
C LYS A 33 -7.46 -21.04 4.71
N LYS A 34 -6.57 -20.05 4.72
CA LYS A 34 -6.18 -19.34 3.50
C LYS A 34 -5.57 -20.36 2.52
N PRO A 35 -5.99 -20.40 1.25
CA PRO A 35 -5.35 -21.23 0.23
C PRO A 35 -3.84 -20.98 0.16
N SER A 36 -3.05 -22.01 -0.12
CA SER A 36 -1.61 -21.87 -0.37
C SER A 36 -1.37 -21.16 -1.71
N GLY A 37 -0.26 -20.40 -1.79
CA GLY A 37 0.12 -19.60 -2.96
C GLY A 37 -0.59 -18.24 -3.05
N ALA A 38 0.12 -17.21 -3.53
CA ALA A 38 -0.52 -15.95 -3.94
C ALA A 38 -1.39 -16.19 -5.19
N GLY A 39 -2.55 -15.54 -5.26
CA GLY A 39 -3.34 -15.50 -6.50
C GLY A 39 -4.28 -16.67 -6.76
N SER A 40 -4.37 -17.67 -5.88
CA SER A 40 -5.13 -18.90 -6.15
C SER A 40 -6.65 -18.78 -6.03
N ARG A 41 -7.19 -17.65 -5.54
CA ARG A 41 -8.65 -17.46 -5.36
C ARG A 41 -9.27 -16.79 -6.57
N VAL A 42 -9.38 -17.52 -7.67
CA VAL A 42 -10.01 -17.01 -8.91
C VAL A 42 -11.54 -17.21 -8.83
N LEU A 43 -12.30 -16.14 -9.05
CA LEU A 43 -13.77 -16.20 -9.08
C LEU A 43 -14.23 -16.70 -10.46
N THR A 44 -14.68 -17.95 -10.54
CA THR A 44 -15.16 -18.57 -11.77
C THR A 44 -16.69 -18.58 -11.89
N ASP A 45 -17.40 -18.63 -10.76
CA ASP A 45 -18.86 -18.55 -10.71
C ASP A 45 -19.30 -17.34 -9.88
N ALA A 46 -20.03 -16.41 -10.51
CA ALA A 46 -20.53 -15.20 -9.84
C ALA A 46 -21.44 -15.48 -8.64
N ARG A 47 -22.09 -16.66 -8.58
CA ARG A 47 -22.92 -17.10 -7.45
C ARG A 47 -22.08 -17.37 -6.21
N GLU A 48 -20.82 -17.72 -6.39
CA GLU A 48 -19.89 -18.06 -5.32
C GLU A 48 -19.19 -16.84 -4.73
N VAL A 49 -19.45 -15.62 -5.21
CA VAL A 49 -18.70 -14.40 -4.85
C VAL A 49 -18.50 -14.15 -3.34
N PHE A 50 -19.35 -14.71 -2.47
CA PHE A 50 -19.24 -14.60 -1.01
C PHE A 50 -18.54 -15.79 -0.31
N GLU A 51 -18.13 -16.84 -1.04
CA GLU A 51 -17.41 -18.01 -0.52
C GLU A 51 -16.04 -17.64 0.07
N PHE A 52 -15.32 -16.70 -0.55
CA PHE A 52 -14.12 -16.10 0.02
C PHE A 52 -14.36 -14.64 0.40
N ASN A 53 -13.53 -14.10 1.29
CA ASN A 53 -13.54 -12.68 1.65
C ASN A 53 -12.85 -11.80 0.61
N ALA A 54 -12.02 -12.40 -0.25
CA ALA A 54 -11.37 -11.74 -1.37
C ALA A 54 -11.09 -12.75 -2.50
N TRP A 55 -11.14 -12.25 -3.72
CA TRP A 55 -10.80 -12.95 -4.96
C TRP A 55 -9.67 -12.22 -5.67
N ASP A 56 -8.78 -12.98 -6.29
CA ASP A 56 -7.55 -12.55 -6.95
C ASP A 56 -7.78 -12.42 -8.47
N HIS A 57 -6.95 -11.63 -9.16
CA HIS A 57 -6.90 -11.47 -10.62
C HIS A 57 -8.25 -11.14 -11.30
N VAL A 58 -9.07 -10.33 -10.62
CA VAL A 58 -10.42 -10.03 -11.11
C VAL A 58 -10.36 -9.11 -12.32
N GLN A 59 -10.93 -9.57 -13.42
CA GLN A 59 -11.12 -8.77 -14.64
C GLN A 59 -12.38 -7.92 -14.51
N TRP A 60 -12.33 -6.71 -15.04
CA TRP A 60 -13.50 -5.85 -15.16
C TRP A 60 -14.10 -6.04 -16.53
N ASP A 61 -15.43 -6.01 -16.60
CA ASP A 61 -16.12 -5.86 -17.87
C ASP A 61 -16.07 -4.40 -18.37
N GLU A 62 -16.50 -4.19 -19.61
CA GLU A 62 -16.49 -2.86 -20.24
C GLU A 62 -17.37 -1.85 -19.49
N GLU A 63 -18.48 -2.30 -18.89
CA GLU A 63 -19.39 -1.44 -18.12
C GLU A 63 -18.69 -0.92 -16.86
N GLN A 64 -18.00 -1.79 -16.13
CA GLN A 64 -17.21 -1.43 -14.95
C GLN A 64 -16.09 -0.46 -15.29
N GLU A 65 -15.36 -0.70 -16.38
CA GLU A 65 -14.29 0.19 -16.86
C GLU A 65 -14.85 1.57 -17.25
N LEU A 66 -15.98 1.62 -17.96
CA LEU A 66 -16.63 2.88 -18.33
C LEU A 66 -17.16 3.64 -17.10
N ALA A 67 -17.76 2.92 -16.15
CA ALA A 67 -18.24 3.50 -14.90
C ALA A 67 -17.09 4.07 -14.05
N ALA A 68 -15.96 3.39 -14.00
CA ALA A 68 -14.76 3.87 -13.31
C ALA A 68 -14.19 5.14 -13.96
N LYS A 69 -14.08 5.17 -15.29
CA LYS A 69 -13.68 6.36 -16.06
C LYS A 69 -14.62 7.54 -15.77
N ALA A 70 -15.93 7.31 -15.81
CA ALA A 70 -16.93 8.33 -15.52
C ALA A 70 -16.84 8.84 -14.06
N ALA A 71 -16.59 7.95 -13.10
CA ALA A 71 -16.42 8.32 -11.70
C ALA A 71 -15.17 9.19 -11.46
N VAL A 72 -14.05 8.87 -12.11
CA VAL A 72 -12.83 9.71 -12.07
C VAL A 72 -13.11 11.06 -12.72
N ALA A 73 -13.68 11.12 -13.93
CA ALA A 73 -14.00 12.38 -14.60
C ALA A 73 -14.90 13.29 -13.74
N LYS A 74 -15.86 12.69 -13.03
CA LYS A 74 -16.74 13.41 -12.11
C LYS A 74 -16.01 13.92 -10.86
N ASN A 75 -15.15 13.11 -10.25
CA ASN A 75 -14.45 13.52 -9.03
C ASN A 75 -13.31 14.51 -9.33
N SER A 76 -12.82 14.58 -10.57
CA SER A 76 -11.78 15.49 -11.04
C SER A 76 -12.32 16.75 -11.73
N THR A 77 -13.65 16.93 -11.83
CA THR A 77 -14.29 18.07 -12.51
C THR A 77 -13.87 19.43 -11.92
N SER A 78 -13.71 19.49 -10.59
CA SER A 78 -13.20 20.67 -9.89
C SER A 78 -11.94 20.25 -9.13
N LYS A 79 -10.83 20.91 -9.49
CA LYS A 79 -9.54 20.78 -8.84
C LYS A 79 -9.41 21.89 -7.78
N MET A 80 -8.67 21.59 -6.72
CA MET A 80 -8.36 22.58 -5.68
C MET A 80 -7.59 23.77 -6.24
N GLU A 81 -7.76 24.93 -5.61
CA GLU A 81 -6.96 26.12 -5.92
C GLU A 81 -5.52 25.96 -5.43
N ALA A 82 -4.58 26.69 -6.04
CA ALA A 82 -3.15 26.57 -5.76
C ALA A 82 -2.82 26.76 -4.26
N GLU A 83 -3.40 27.78 -3.61
CA GLU A 83 -3.20 28.05 -2.18
C GLU A 83 -3.66 26.88 -1.29
N GLN A 84 -4.78 26.24 -1.65
CA GLN A 84 -5.27 25.08 -0.91
C GLN A 84 -4.34 23.88 -1.07
N LYS A 85 -3.81 23.66 -2.28
CA LYS A 85 -2.84 22.58 -2.55
C LYS A 85 -1.57 22.79 -1.74
N GLU A 86 -1.01 23.99 -1.81
CA GLU A 86 0.20 24.38 -1.10
C GLU A 86 0.07 24.19 0.41
N ARG A 87 -1.08 24.55 0.98
CA ARG A 87 -1.37 24.29 2.40
C ARG A 87 -1.30 22.80 2.74
N PHE A 88 -1.97 21.94 1.96
CA PHE A 88 -1.95 20.50 2.22
C PHE A 88 -0.56 19.87 2.06
N GLN A 89 0.22 20.36 1.10
CA GLN A 89 1.59 19.92 0.87
C GLN A 89 2.52 20.36 2.01
N THR A 90 2.41 21.62 2.43
CA THR A 90 3.23 22.20 3.52
C THR A 90 2.92 21.56 4.88
N ASP A 91 1.63 21.33 5.16
CA ASP A 91 1.18 20.75 6.43
C ASP A 91 1.16 19.22 6.44
N ALA A 92 1.64 18.55 5.37
CA ALA A 92 1.68 17.08 5.28
C ALA A 92 2.29 16.39 6.52
N PRO A 93 3.41 16.87 7.10
CA PRO A 93 3.96 16.27 8.33
C PRO A 93 2.98 16.36 9.51
N LYS A 94 2.27 17.48 9.66
CA LYS A 94 1.30 17.69 10.75
C LYS A 94 0.12 16.74 10.63
N PHE A 95 -0.37 16.50 9.41
CA PHE A 95 -1.47 15.55 9.20
C PHE A 95 -1.05 14.12 9.54
N TRP A 96 0.18 13.72 9.20
CA TRP A 96 0.67 12.38 9.47
C TRP A 96 0.98 12.14 10.96
N ASP A 97 1.57 13.13 11.64
CA ASP A 97 1.75 13.09 13.09
C ASP A 97 0.40 13.06 13.82
N SER A 98 -0.59 13.83 13.37
CA SER A 98 -1.94 13.81 13.94
C SER A 98 -2.61 12.45 13.76
N PHE A 99 -2.48 11.86 12.56
CA PHE A 99 -3.00 10.53 12.25
C PHE A 99 -2.44 9.48 13.23
N TYR A 100 -1.11 9.44 13.42
CA TYR A 100 -0.50 8.49 14.35
C TYR A 100 -0.70 8.86 15.83
N GLY A 101 -0.87 10.15 16.16
CA GLY A 101 -1.28 10.58 17.50
C GLY A 101 -2.64 10.02 17.91
N ILE A 102 -3.58 9.91 16.97
CA ILE A 102 -4.92 9.35 17.20
C ILE A 102 -4.91 7.83 17.17
N HIS A 103 -4.26 7.26 16.15
CA HIS A 103 -4.40 5.83 15.85
C HIS A 103 -3.37 4.94 16.52
N ASP A 104 -2.21 5.49 16.87
CA ASP A 104 -1.06 4.74 17.36
C ASP A 104 -0.68 3.62 16.36
N ASN A 105 -0.21 2.47 16.84
CA ASN A 105 0.10 1.31 16.00
C ASN A 105 -1.12 0.46 15.55
N ARG A 106 -2.36 0.92 15.76
CA ARG A 106 -3.56 0.06 15.66
C ARG A 106 -4.31 0.15 14.33
N PHE A 107 -4.02 1.15 13.50
CA PHE A 107 -4.78 1.38 12.27
C PHE A 107 -4.40 0.40 11.16
N PHE A 108 -3.10 0.27 10.89
CA PHE A 108 -2.59 -0.66 9.89
C PHE A 108 -2.22 -1.98 10.56
N LYS A 109 -2.47 -3.08 9.85
CA LYS A 109 -2.04 -4.42 10.27
C LYS A 109 -0.65 -4.71 9.74
N ASP A 110 0.06 -5.54 10.49
CA ASP A 110 1.33 -6.11 10.05
C ASP A 110 1.21 -6.82 8.71
N ARG A 111 2.14 -6.49 7.81
CA ARG A 111 2.10 -6.82 6.39
C ARG A 111 2.75 -8.17 6.11
N HIS A 112 2.37 -9.20 6.87
CA HIS A 112 2.87 -10.58 6.68
C HIS A 112 2.66 -11.13 5.25
N TRP A 113 1.70 -10.58 4.50
CA TRP A 113 1.47 -10.93 3.09
C TRP A 113 2.63 -10.54 2.17
N LEU A 114 3.51 -9.62 2.59
CA LEU A 114 4.68 -9.20 1.80
C LEU A 114 5.61 -10.37 1.50
N PHE A 115 5.77 -11.35 2.39
CA PHE A 115 6.60 -12.53 2.11
C PHE A 115 6.05 -13.42 0.99
N THR A 116 4.73 -13.37 0.75
CA THR A 116 4.11 -14.09 -0.37
C THR A 116 4.27 -13.33 -1.67
N GLU A 117 4.17 -12.00 -1.63
CA GLU A 117 4.22 -11.15 -2.82
C GLU A 117 5.64 -10.77 -3.25
N PHE A 118 6.54 -10.70 -2.27
CA PHE A 118 7.98 -10.47 -2.40
C PHE A 118 8.75 -11.55 -1.62
N PRO A 119 8.87 -12.76 -2.18
CA PRO A 119 9.65 -13.84 -1.57
C PRO A 119 11.11 -13.45 -1.31
N GLU A 120 11.62 -12.43 -2.00
CA GLU A 120 12.93 -11.84 -1.73
C GLU A 120 13.04 -11.36 -0.30
N LEU A 121 11.96 -10.82 0.29
CA LEU A 121 11.92 -10.40 1.70
C LEU A 121 11.78 -11.56 2.70
N ALA A 122 11.47 -12.77 2.23
CA ALA A 122 11.29 -13.91 3.10
C ALA A 122 12.62 -14.31 3.78
N PRO A 123 12.56 -14.91 4.98
CA PRO A 123 13.75 -15.44 5.64
C PRO A 123 14.46 -16.44 4.74
N LEU A 124 15.74 -16.23 4.50
CA LEU A 124 16.57 -17.23 3.84
C LEU A 124 16.76 -18.43 4.79
N ALA A 125 16.67 -19.65 4.26
CA ALA A 125 16.92 -20.84 5.05
C ALA A 125 18.33 -20.78 5.65
N ALA A 126 18.44 -21.06 6.96
CA ALA A 126 19.69 -21.03 7.70
C ALA A 126 20.78 -21.95 7.11
N ASP A 127 20.38 -22.96 6.33
CA ASP A 127 21.27 -23.96 5.72
C ASP A 127 22.07 -23.44 4.52
N SER A 128 21.88 -22.19 4.09
CA SER A 128 22.82 -21.54 3.18
C SER A 128 24.13 -21.31 3.92
N ALA A 129 25.09 -22.22 3.75
CA ALA A 129 26.40 -22.26 4.43
C ALA A 129 27.25 -20.97 4.33
N VAL A 130 26.81 -19.96 3.59
CA VAL A 130 27.37 -18.60 3.56
C VAL A 130 26.19 -17.61 3.45
N LEU A 131 25.51 -17.30 4.56
CA LEU A 131 24.59 -16.16 4.58
C LEU A 131 25.45 -14.89 4.52
N GLN A 132 25.55 -14.30 3.32
CA GLN A 132 26.16 -12.98 3.15
C GLN A 132 25.37 -11.95 3.99
N PRO A 133 26.05 -10.94 4.56
CA PRO A 133 25.36 -9.80 5.16
C PRO A 133 24.34 -9.22 4.19
N ARG A 134 23.19 -8.83 4.73
CA ARG A 134 22.08 -8.31 3.93
C ARG A 134 21.53 -7.04 4.54
N SER A 135 21.32 -6.02 3.73
CA SER A 135 20.78 -4.72 4.12
C SER A 135 19.46 -4.44 3.41
N ILE A 136 18.42 -4.14 4.18
CA ILE A 136 17.10 -3.77 3.68
C ILE A 136 16.71 -2.40 4.22
N PHE A 137 16.31 -1.48 3.35
CA PHE A 137 15.82 -0.16 3.73
C PHE A 137 14.34 0.03 3.37
N GLU A 138 13.48 0.27 4.36
CA GLU A 138 12.07 0.67 4.12
C GLU A 138 11.91 2.20 4.15
N LEU A 139 11.52 2.76 3.00
CA LEU A 139 11.16 4.17 2.87
C LEU A 139 9.67 4.35 3.22
N GLY A 140 9.35 5.25 4.15
CA GLY A 140 7.98 5.44 4.65
C GLY A 140 7.53 4.30 5.55
N CYS A 141 8.36 3.93 6.53
CA CYS A 141 8.12 2.78 7.39
C CYS A 141 6.93 2.95 8.34
N GLY A 142 6.49 4.19 8.59
CA GLY A 142 5.46 4.50 9.58
C GLY A 142 5.79 3.89 10.93
N VAL A 143 4.83 3.16 11.50
CA VAL A 143 4.96 2.40 12.75
C VAL A 143 5.50 0.97 12.56
N GLY A 144 6.17 0.70 11.44
CA GLY A 144 6.93 -0.52 11.19
C GLY A 144 6.11 -1.76 10.85
N ASN A 145 4.90 -1.62 10.30
CA ASN A 145 4.08 -2.79 9.94
C ASN A 145 4.72 -3.70 8.86
N THR A 146 5.81 -3.28 8.21
CA THR A 146 6.66 -4.14 7.36
C THR A 146 7.92 -4.58 8.10
N ILE A 147 8.66 -3.64 8.72
CA ILE A 147 9.88 -3.89 9.50
C ILE A 147 9.67 -4.94 10.59
N LEU A 148 8.60 -4.83 11.39
CA LEU A 148 8.41 -5.71 12.54
C LEU A 148 8.21 -7.18 12.12
N PRO A 149 7.37 -7.49 11.10
CA PRO A 149 7.40 -8.82 10.47
C PRO A 149 8.79 -9.23 9.98
N LEU A 150 9.52 -8.37 9.26
CA LEU A 150 10.86 -8.72 8.76
C LEU A 150 11.78 -9.18 9.91
N LEU A 151 11.83 -8.43 11.00
CA LEU A 151 12.62 -8.76 12.18
C LEU A 151 12.14 -10.04 12.89
N GLN A 152 10.82 -10.26 12.93
CA GLN A 152 10.23 -11.42 13.59
C GLN A 152 10.49 -12.73 12.85
N TYR A 153 10.38 -12.73 11.52
CA TYR A 153 10.52 -13.95 10.73
C TYR A 153 11.95 -14.23 10.30
N SER A 154 12.81 -13.21 10.13
CA SER A 154 14.18 -13.45 9.70
C SER A 154 15.03 -14.09 10.81
N SER A 155 15.63 -15.22 10.46
CA SER A 155 16.66 -15.93 11.23
C SER A 155 18.09 -15.52 10.85
N GLU A 156 18.26 -14.59 9.92
CA GLU A 156 19.57 -14.19 9.41
C GLU A 156 20.32 -13.34 10.47
N PRO A 157 21.49 -13.79 10.97
CA PRO A 157 22.20 -13.09 12.04
C PRO A 157 22.84 -11.77 11.56
N GLN A 158 23.07 -11.62 10.25
CA GLN A 158 23.68 -10.45 9.63
C GLN A 158 22.69 -9.62 8.80
N LEU A 159 21.38 -9.81 8.99
CA LEU A 159 20.38 -8.91 8.43
C LEU A 159 20.41 -7.58 9.20
N LYS A 160 20.65 -6.49 8.48
CA LYS A 160 20.46 -5.12 8.96
C LYS A 160 19.26 -4.50 8.25
N VAL A 161 18.34 -3.97 9.04
CA VAL A 161 17.15 -3.29 8.55
C VAL A 161 17.27 -1.81 8.87
N PHE A 162 17.00 -0.96 7.89
CA PHE A 162 16.86 0.46 8.04
C PHE A 162 15.41 0.87 7.76
N GLY A 163 14.93 1.90 8.42
CA GLY A 163 13.61 2.46 8.15
C GLY A 163 13.60 3.95 8.35
N CYS A 164 12.84 4.66 7.52
CA CYS A 164 12.58 6.06 7.80
C CYS A 164 11.13 6.46 7.55
N ASP A 165 10.70 7.46 8.27
CA ASP A 165 9.44 8.16 8.07
C ASP A 165 9.67 9.62 8.45
N PHE A 166 9.02 10.53 7.75
CA PHE A 166 9.08 11.96 8.06
C PHE A 166 8.32 12.32 9.35
N SER A 167 7.43 11.45 9.83
CA SER A 167 6.75 11.57 11.13
C SER A 167 7.65 11.13 12.28
N ALA A 168 8.10 12.09 13.08
CA ALA A 168 8.81 11.80 14.34
C ALA A 168 7.94 10.95 15.29
N ARG A 169 6.62 11.18 15.28
CA ARG A 169 5.68 10.41 16.09
C ARG A 169 5.63 8.93 15.67
N ALA A 170 5.63 8.65 14.37
CA ALA A 170 5.63 7.28 13.85
C ALA A 170 6.90 6.51 14.27
N ILE A 171 8.06 7.18 14.16
CA ILE A 171 9.35 6.61 14.55
C ILE A 171 9.43 6.35 16.06
N GLU A 172 8.92 7.26 16.88
CA GLU A 172 8.82 7.08 18.33
C GLU A 172 7.97 5.84 18.68
N ILE A 173 6.78 5.72 18.08
CA ILE A 173 5.89 4.57 18.26
C ILE A 173 6.60 3.29 17.83
N LEU A 174 7.24 3.25 16.66
CA LEU A 174 7.98 2.08 16.17
C LEU A 174 9.04 1.62 17.18
N ARG A 175 9.89 2.53 17.67
CA ARG A 175 10.93 2.21 18.66
C ARG A 175 10.37 1.66 19.98
N SER A 176 9.18 2.12 20.38
CA SER A 176 8.53 1.65 21.62
C SER A 176 7.94 0.23 21.53
N GLN A 177 7.84 -0.34 20.33
CA GLN A 177 7.21 -1.65 20.16
C GLN A 177 8.12 -2.79 20.62
N ARG A 178 7.54 -3.78 21.31
CA ARG A 178 8.29 -4.92 21.89
C ARG A 178 9.07 -5.73 20.86
N GLN A 179 8.58 -5.79 19.62
CA GLN A 179 9.22 -6.54 18.53
C GLN A 179 10.38 -5.78 17.87
N PHE A 180 10.58 -4.50 18.22
CA PHE A 180 11.68 -3.71 17.71
C PHE A 180 13.01 -4.18 18.31
N ASP A 181 14.01 -4.40 17.45
CA ASP A 181 15.32 -4.90 17.81
C ASP A 181 16.39 -3.91 17.32
N GLU A 182 16.85 -3.04 18.23
CA GLU A 182 17.85 -1.99 17.94
C GLU A 182 19.19 -2.53 17.42
N LYS A 183 19.51 -3.81 17.67
CA LYS A 183 20.77 -4.40 17.19
C LYS A 183 20.70 -4.68 15.69
N ARG A 184 19.53 -5.12 15.22
CA ARG A 184 19.29 -5.49 13.81
C ARG A 184 18.58 -4.39 13.02
N CYS A 185 17.95 -3.43 13.68
CA CYS A 185 17.16 -2.39 13.04
C CYS A 185 17.57 -0.99 13.49
N GLU A 186 17.72 -0.08 12.54
CA GLU A 186 17.90 1.35 12.82
C GLU A 186 16.83 2.15 12.09
N VAL A 187 16.13 3.02 12.82
CA VAL A 187 15.05 3.84 12.25
C VAL A 187 15.29 5.30 12.55
N PHE A 188 14.97 6.19 11.61
CA PHE A 188 15.28 7.62 11.73
C PHE A 188 14.21 8.49 11.06
N VAL A 189 14.15 9.76 11.45
CA VAL A 189 13.22 10.73 10.88
C VAL A 189 13.84 11.32 9.62
N MET A 190 13.17 11.17 8.49
CA MET A 190 13.64 11.75 7.22
C MET A 190 12.47 12.02 6.27
N ASP A 191 12.47 13.22 5.69
CA ASP A 191 11.62 13.52 4.52
C ASP A 191 12.26 12.91 3.28
N ALA A 192 11.59 11.90 2.71
CA ALA A 192 12.01 11.22 1.49
C ALA A 192 12.16 12.18 0.29
N THR A 193 11.50 13.34 0.35
CA THR A 193 11.53 14.37 -0.68
C THR A 193 12.69 15.35 -0.53
N LEU A 194 13.71 15.08 0.27
CA LEU A 194 14.94 15.88 0.27
C LEU A 194 15.83 15.54 -0.95
N ASP A 195 16.64 16.51 -1.42
CA ASP A 195 17.61 16.30 -2.50
C ASP A 195 18.71 15.30 -2.11
N HIS A 196 19.16 15.39 -0.86
CA HIS A 196 20.16 14.51 -0.28
C HIS A 196 19.61 13.92 1.00
N TRP A 197 19.61 12.59 1.07
CA TRP A 197 19.15 11.86 2.23
C TRP A 197 20.26 11.81 3.29
N GLN A 198 19.91 12.15 4.52
CA GLN A 198 20.78 11.98 5.68
C GLN A 198 20.51 10.59 6.25
N VAL A 199 21.32 9.63 5.82
CA VAL A 199 21.14 8.20 6.13
C VAL A 199 22.34 7.65 6.88
N PRO A 200 22.16 6.63 7.74
CA PRO A 200 23.23 5.99 8.49
C PRO A 200 23.93 4.87 7.70
N PHE A 201 23.90 4.94 6.36
CA PHE A 201 24.48 3.93 5.47
C PHE A 201 25.02 4.59 4.19
N GLU A 202 25.99 3.94 3.57
CA GLU A 202 26.68 4.46 2.38
C GLU A 202 25.82 4.38 1.12
N GLU A 203 26.18 5.13 0.08
CA GLU A 203 25.66 4.88 -1.27
C GLU A 203 26.02 3.46 -1.74
N ASN A 204 25.26 2.92 -2.69
CA ASN A 204 25.51 1.58 -3.23
C ASN A 204 25.58 0.44 -2.20
N SER A 205 24.88 0.56 -1.07
CA SER A 205 24.99 -0.39 0.06
C SER A 205 23.74 -1.24 0.30
N GLN A 206 22.57 -0.80 -0.17
CA GLN A 206 21.30 -1.49 0.14
C GLN A 206 21.04 -2.61 -0.86
N ASP A 207 20.85 -3.85 -0.37
CA ASP A 207 20.44 -4.99 -1.20
C ASP A 207 19.00 -4.83 -1.68
N ILE A 208 18.12 -4.36 -0.80
CA ILE A 208 16.72 -4.12 -1.09
C ILE A 208 16.28 -2.78 -0.51
N ILE A 209 15.59 -1.98 -1.34
CA ILE A 209 14.77 -0.86 -0.87
C ILE A 209 13.30 -1.25 -1.02
N VAL A 210 12.50 -0.99 0.01
CA VAL A 210 11.08 -1.32 0.07
C VAL A 210 10.26 -0.02 0.14
N MET A 211 9.28 0.12 -0.75
CA MET A 211 8.33 1.24 -0.80
C MET A 211 6.90 0.73 -0.82
N ILE A 212 6.20 0.76 0.31
CA ILE A 212 4.83 0.26 0.44
C ILE A 212 3.89 1.37 0.87
N PHE A 213 3.00 1.82 -0.02
CA PHE A 213 2.05 2.92 0.22
C PHE A 213 2.68 4.25 0.64
N VAL A 214 3.90 4.54 0.16
CA VAL A 214 4.63 5.78 0.47
C VAL A 214 4.67 6.75 -0.72
N LEU A 215 4.93 6.26 -1.93
CA LEU A 215 5.11 7.15 -3.09
C LEU A 215 3.80 7.84 -3.44
N SER A 216 2.65 7.18 -3.28
CA SER A 216 1.34 7.82 -3.48
C SER A 216 1.06 8.97 -2.53
N ALA A 217 1.71 9.02 -1.36
CA ALA A 217 1.56 10.12 -0.41
C ALA A 217 2.45 11.34 -0.76
N ILE A 218 3.35 11.19 -1.74
CA ILE A 218 4.31 12.21 -2.16
C ILE A 218 3.73 12.99 -3.36
N GLU A 219 4.07 14.27 -3.44
CA GLU A 219 3.71 15.12 -4.58
C GLU A 219 4.30 14.58 -5.89
N PRO A 220 3.53 14.48 -6.99
CA PRO A 220 4.00 13.91 -8.26
C PRO A 220 5.33 14.48 -8.76
N LYS A 221 5.52 15.80 -8.65
CA LYS A 221 6.74 16.49 -9.09
C LYS A 221 7.99 16.09 -8.31
N LYS A 222 7.83 15.53 -7.11
CA LYS A 222 8.94 15.11 -6.23
C LYS A 222 9.22 13.60 -6.33
N MET A 223 8.34 12.83 -6.96
CA MET A 223 8.46 11.36 -7.03
C MET A 223 9.71 10.90 -7.79
N GLN A 224 10.06 11.54 -8.90
CA GLN A 224 11.25 11.15 -9.68
C GLN A 224 12.52 11.20 -8.83
N ARG A 225 12.73 12.30 -8.11
CA ARG A 225 13.87 12.48 -7.19
C ARG A 225 13.92 11.42 -6.09
N VAL A 226 12.77 10.99 -5.57
CA VAL A 226 12.71 9.90 -4.58
C VAL A 226 13.26 8.61 -5.19
N LEU A 227 12.88 8.30 -6.42
CA LEU A 227 13.39 7.11 -7.14
C LEU A 227 14.86 7.23 -7.50
N ASP A 228 15.32 8.43 -7.88
CA ASP A 228 16.75 8.69 -8.15
C ASP A 228 17.60 8.46 -6.89
N ASN A 229 17.10 8.87 -5.72
CA ASN A 229 17.75 8.57 -4.44
C ASN A 229 17.68 7.08 -4.10
N CYS A 230 16.56 6.38 -4.35
CA CYS A 230 16.51 4.92 -4.22
C CYS A 230 17.61 4.26 -5.08
N TYR A 231 17.75 4.68 -6.34
CA TYR A 231 18.81 4.19 -7.22
C TYR A 231 20.21 4.46 -6.66
N ARG A 232 20.45 5.65 -6.10
CA ARG A 232 21.74 6.02 -5.48
C ARG A 232 22.16 5.07 -4.35
N TYR A 233 21.23 4.74 -3.45
CA TYR A 233 21.55 3.92 -2.26
C TYR A 233 21.44 2.41 -2.50
N LEU A 234 20.73 1.96 -3.54
CA LEU A 234 20.78 0.55 -3.97
C LEU A 234 22.19 0.19 -4.42
N ARG A 235 22.69 -0.97 -3.99
CA ARG A 235 23.90 -1.56 -4.57
C ARG A 235 23.66 -2.00 -6.01
N PRO A 236 24.70 -2.13 -6.87
CA PRO A 236 24.57 -2.81 -8.14
C PRO A 236 23.98 -4.22 -7.96
N GLY A 237 22.98 -4.55 -8.77
CA GLY A 237 22.17 -5.76 -8.61
C GLY A 237 21.12 -5.72 -7.50
N GLY A 238 20.98 -4.63 -6.74
CA GLY A 238 19.99 -4.47 -5.69
C GLY A 238 18.56 -4.27 -6.22
N LEU A 239 17.55 -4.53 -5.39
CA LEU A 239 16.13 -4.50 -5.76
C LEU A 239 15.35 -3.36 -5.10
N LEU A 240 14.59 -2.63 -5.91
CA LEU A 240 13.50 -1.79 -5.45
C LEU A 240 12.19 -2.58 -5.51
N LEU A 241 11.61 -2.83 -4.35
CA LEU A 241 10.31 -3.49 -4.21
C LEU A 241 9.25 -2.43 -3.91
N PHE A 242 8.22 -2.38 -4.73
CA PHE A 242 7.23 -1.31 -4.66
C PHE A 242 5.81 -1.88 -4.67
N ARG A 243 4.94 -1.31 -3.84
CA ARG A 243 3.50 -1.53 -3.94
C ARG A 243 2.70 -0.30 -3.51
N ASP A 244 1.80 0.13 -4.38
CA ASP A 244 0.96 1.30 -4.10
C ASP A 244 -0.40 1.25 -4.84
N TYR A 245 -1.23 2.27 -4.69
CA TYR A 245 -2.57 2.33 -5.30
C TYR A 245 -2.49 2.43 -6.82
N GLY A 246 -3.25 1.56 -7.49
CA GLY A 246 -3.43 1.62 -8.95
C GLY A 246 -4.63 2.46 -9.35
N ARG A 247 -4.61 2.92 -10.60
CA ARG A 247 -5.70 3.66 -11.24
C ARG A 247 -7.01 2.89 -11.11
N TYR A 248 -8.08 3.62 -10.78
CA TYR A 248 -9.42 3.11 -10.55
C TYR A 248 -9.61 2.24 -9.30
N ASP A 249 -8.65 2.20 -8.36
CA ASP A 249 -8.93 1.62 -7.05
C ASP A 249 -10.21 2.23 -6.43
N LEU A 250 -10.96 1.41 -5.69
CA LEU A 250 -12.17 1.86 -5.00
C LEU A 250 -11.98 3.14 -4.19
N ALA A 251 -10.79 3.36 -3.60
CA ALA A 251 -10.50 4.59 -2.89
C ALA A 251 -10.55 5.81 -3.82
N GLN A 252 -10.02 5.70 -5.05
CA GLN A 252 -10.10 6.75 -6.06
C GLN A 252 -11.56 7.03 -6.45
N LEU A 253 -12.30 5.97 -6.77
CA LEU A 253 -13.66 6.09 -7.31
C LEU A 253 -14.66 6.69 -6.31
N ARG A 254 -14.33 6.65 -5.01
CA ARG A 254 -15.19 7.16 -3.92
C ARG A 254 -14.91 8.60 -3.53
N PHE A 255 -13.91 9.26 -4.11
CA PHE A 255 -13.69 10.67 -3.84
C PHE A 255 -14.89 11.50 -4.29
N LYS A 256 -15.25 12.48 -3.43
CA LYS A 256 -16.22 13.51 -3.77
C LYS A 256 -15.50 14.63 -4.53
N SER A 257 -16.24 15.37 -5.35
CA SER A 257 -15.72 16.59 -6.00
C SER A 257 -15.15 17.57 -4.98
N GLY A 258 -14.12 18.32 -5.36
CA GLY A 258 -13.40 19.22 -4.46
C GLY A 258 -12.35 18.53 -3.58
N LYS A 259 -12.08 17.23 -3.78
CA LYS A 259 -10.94 16.52 -3.16
C LYS A 259 -9.76 16.28 -4.09
N CYS A 260 -9.93 16.57 -5.38
CA CYS A 260 -8.91 16.44 -6.40
C CYS A 260 -7.95 17.62 -6.35
N MET A 261 -6.66 17.36 -6.13
CA MET A 261 -5.60 18.38 -6.16
C MET A 261 -5.06 18.51 -7.59
N GLU A 262 -4.67 17.40 -8.20
CA GLU A 262 -4.18 17.31 -9.58
C GLU A 262 -4.74 16.03 -10.20
N ASP A 263 -4.49 15.79 -11.49
CA ASP A 263 -4.98 14.58 -12.13
C ASP A 263 -4.49 13.34 -11.37
N ASN A 264 -5.45 12.60 -10.83
CA ASN A 264 -5.24 11.38 -10.05
C ASN A 264 -4.54 11.58 -8.69
N PHE A 265 -4.42 12.82 -8.24
CA PHE A 265 -3.86 13.19 -6.95
C PHE A 265 -4.94 13.84 -6.07
N TYR A 266 -5.19 13.28 -4.90
CA TYR A 266 -6.31 13.67 -4.04
C TYR A 266 -5.86 13.86 -2.60
N VAL A 267 -6.64 14.64 -1.85
CA VAL A 267 -6.53 14.73 -0.39
C VAL A 267 -7.67 14.00 0.31
N ARG A 268 -7.32 13.21 1.32
CA ARG A 268 -8.25 12.45 2.17
C ARG A 268 -8.92 13.35 3.21
N GLY A 269 -9.86 12.76 3.95
CA GLY A 269 -10.58 13.46 5.03
C GLY A 269 -9.69 13.83 6.22
N ASP A 270 -8.59 13.09 6.42
CA ASP A 270 -7.58 13.31 7.46
C ASP A 270 -6.45 14.27 7.01
N GLY A 271 -6.53 14.83 5.80
CA GLY A 271 -5.53 15.74 5.25
C GLY A 271 -4.35 15.05 4.54
N THR A 272 -4.24 13.72 4.62
CA THR A 272 -3.20 12.97 3.90
C THR A 272 -3.47 12.94 2.39
N MET A 273 -2.40 12.87 1.61
CA MET A 273 -2.49 12.85 0.14
C MET A 273 -2.45 11.42 -0.39
N VAL A 274 -3.00 11.21 -1.59
CA VAL A 274 -2.93 9.94 -2.29
C VAL A 274 -2.96 10.15 -3.81
N TYR A 275 -1.98 9.58 -4.48
CA TYR A 275 -1.90 9.42 -5.92
C TYR A 275 -2.33 8.02 -6.37
N PHE A 276 -2.91 7.91 -7.56
CA PHE A 276 -3.30 6.62 -8.16
C PHE A 276 -2.55 6.39 -9.47
N PHE A 277 -1.63 5.44 -9.46
CA PHE A 277 -0.67 5.22 -10.54
C PHE A 277 -1.25 4.41 -11.71
N THR A 278 -0.79 4.67 -12.92
CA THR A 278 -0.81 3.69 -14.02
C THR A 278 0.51 2.92 -14.11
N GLU A 279 0.50 1.84 -14.87
CA GLU A 279 1.68 1.02 -15.14
C GLU A 279 2.75 1.80 -15.90
N GLU A 280 2.31 2.60 -16.87
CA GLU A 280 3.17 3.41 -17.73
C GLU A 280 3.87 4.53 -16.96
N GLU A 281 3.14 5.20 -16.05
CA GLU A 281 3.71 6.24 -15.17
C GLU A 281 4.85 5.66 -14.32
N LEU A 282 4.62 4.51 -13.67
CA LEU A 282 5.62 3.86 -12.83
C LEU A 282 6.80 3.33 -13.64
N ARG A 283 6.53 2.65 -14.76
CA ARG A 283 7.59 2.17 -15.67
C ARG A 283 8.45 3.32 -16.16
N GLY A 284 7.83 4.43 -16.57
CA GLY A 284 8.54 5.63 -17.02
C GLY A 284 9.46 6.20 -15.95
N MET A 285 8.95 6.44 -14.73
CA MET A 285 9.76 7.02 -13.66
C MET A 285 10.88 6.09 -13.17
N MET A 286 10.61 4.79 -13.07
CA MET A 286 11.60 3.79 -12.64
C MET A 286 12.73 3.60 -13.66
N THR A 287 12.39 3.53 -14.95
CA THR A 287 13.38 3.43 -16.02
C THR A 287 14.19 4.72 -16.17
N GLN A 288 13.54 5.88 -16.00
CA GLN A 288 14.21 7.18 -15.95
C GLN A 288 15.23 7.27 -14.81
N ALA A 289 14.94 6.68 -13.65
CA ALA A 289 15.88 6.61 -12.52
C ALA A 289 17.09 5.66 -12.78
N GLY A 290 17.10 4.93 -13.90
CA GLY A 290 18.15 3.97 -14.25
C GLY A 290 17.88 2.53 -13.81
N LEU A 291 16.68 2.22 -13.30
CA LEU A 291 16.31 0.87 -12.88
C LEU A 291 15.78 0.03 -14.06
N GLN A 292 16.02 -1.27 -14.02
CA GLN A 292 15.53 -2.25 -14.98
C GLN A 292 14.30 -2.98 -14.45
N GLU A 293 13.25 -3.07 -15.27
CA GLU A 293 12.01 -3.78 -14.91
C GLU A 293 12.27 -5.28 -14.82
N GLU A 294 12.00 -5.89 -13.67
CA GLU A 294 11.92 -7.35 -13.54
C GLU A 294 10.48 -7.85 -13.48
N GLN A 295 9.61 -7.05 -12.85
CA GLN A 295 8.21 -7.39 -12.69
C GLN A 295 7.39 -6.12 -12.54
N LEU A 296 6.28 -6.03 -13.27
CA LEU A 296 5.25 -5.01 -13.08
C LEU A 296 3.88 -5.68 -13.20
N ILE A 297 3.06 -5.60 -12.15
CA ILE A 297 1.76 -6.28 -12.06
C ILE A 297 0.70 -5.32 -11.53
N VAL A 298 -0.44 -5.23 -12.22
CA VAL A 298 -1.67 -4.66 -11.67
C VAL A 298 -2.44 -5.72 -10.90
N ASP A 299 -2.43 -5.60 -9.59
CA ASP A 299 -3.15 -6.48 -8.67
C ASP A 299 -4.60 -6.01 -8.50
N ARG A 300 -5.49 -6.59 -9.31
CA ARG A 300 -6.94 -6.38 -9.24
C ARG A 300 -7.58 -7.43 -8.32
N ARG A 301 -8.17 -6.99 -7.21
CA ARG A 301 -8.86 -7.88 -6.24
C ARG A 301 -10.31 -7.48 -6.03
N LEU A 302 -11.19 -8.47 -5.93
CA LEU A 302 -12.55 -8.25 -5.43
C LEU A 302 -12.60 -8.62 -3.95
N GLN A 303 -12.74 -7.63 -3.08
CA GLN A 303 -13.03 -7.84 -1.67
C GLN A 303 -14.53 -7.82 -1.43
N VAL A 304 -15.03 -8.69 -0.53
CA VAL A 304 -16.46 -8.74 -0.22
C VAL A 304 -16.72 -8.57 1.27
N ASN A 305 -17.73 -7.76 1.58
CA ASN A 305 -18.28 -7.65 2.93
C ASN A 305 -19.62 -8.38 2.96
N ARG A 306 -19.61 -9.65 3.42
CA ARG A 306 -20.79 -10.52 3.51
C ARG A 306 -21.91 -9.89 4.33
N CYS A 307 -21.55 -9.25 5.44
CA CYS A 307 -22.49 -8.65 6.37
C CYS A 307 -23.30 -7.49 5.75
N ARG A 308 -22.71 -6.77 4.79
CA ARG A 308 -23.35 -5.66 4.08
C ARG A 308 -23.70 -5.98 2.62
N GLY A 309 -23.42 -7.20 2.15
CA GLY A 309 -23.55 -7.58 0.75
C GLY A 309 -22.73 -6.73 -0.21
N LEU A 310 -21.61 -6.13 0.24
CA LEU A 310 -20.84 -5.20 -0.59
C LEU A 310 -19.72 -5.91 -1.34
N LYS A 311 -19.58 -5.54 -2.62
CA LYS A 311 -18.41 -5.81 -3.46
C LYS A 311 -17.50 -4.58 -3.50
N MET A 312 -16.20 -4.78 -3.38
CA MET A 312 -15.19 -3.74 -3.28
C MET A 312 -14.01 -4.10 -4.18
N TYR A 313 -13.95 -3.50 -5.36
CA TYR A 313 -12.88 -3.74 -6.32
C TYR A 313 -11.66 -2.90 -5.97
N ARG A 314 -10.56 -3.56 -5.62
CA ARG A 314 -9.30 -2.94 -5.25
C ARG A 314 -8.30 -3.09 -6.37
N VAL A 315 -7.50 -2.05 -6.58
CA VAL A 315 -6.46 -2.02 -7.59
C VAL A 315 -5.18 -1.51 -6.95
N TRP A 316 -4.13 -2.31 -7.04
CA TRP A 316 -2.78 -1.95 -6.65
C TRP A 316 -1.82 -2.18 -7.81
N ILE A 317 -0.70 -1.49 -7.81
CA ILE A 317 0.42 -1.84 -8.68
C ILE A 317 1.55 -2.34 -7.79
N GLN A 318 2.07 -3.51 -8.14
CA GLN A 318 3.20 -4.15 -7.48
C GLN A 318 4.34 -4.28 -8.49
N THR A 319 5.53 -3.78 -8.14
CA THR A 319 6.68 -3.85 -9.03
C THR A 319 7.95 -4.32 -8.34
N LYS A 320 8.84 -4.89 -9.14
CA LYS A 320 10.22 -5.23 -8.81
C LYS A 320 11.10 -4.64 -9.88
N PHE A 321 12.03 -3.79 -9.48
CA PHE A 321 12.96 -3.12 -10.37
C PHE A 321 14.36 -3.33 -9.82
N ARG A 322 15.32 -3.65 -10.69
CA ARG A 322 16.71 -3.92 -10.30
C ARG A 322 17.62 -2.78 -10.73
N LYS A 323 18.57 -2.42 -9.87
CA LYS A 323 19.71 -1.59 -10.28
C LYS A 323 20.68 -2.45 -11.12
N PRO A 324 21.08 -2.03 -12.33
CA PRO A 324 22.05 -2.75 -13.14
C PRO A 324 23.36 -3.06 -12.37
N LEU A 325 24.06 -4.12 -12.79
CA LEU A 325 25.35 -4.52 -12.23
C LEU A 325 26.48 -3.54 -12.57
#